data_AF-A0A7K0VWU2-F1
#
_entry.id   AF-A0A7K0VWU2-F1
#
_cell.length_a   1.000
_cell.length_b   1.000
_cell.length_c   1.000
_cell.angle_alpha   90.00
_cell.angle_beta   90.00
_cell.angle_gamma   90.00
#
_symmetry.space_group_name_H-M   'P 1'
#
loop_
_entity.id
_entity.type
_entity.pdbx_description
1 polymer ?
#
loop_
_entity_poly.entity_id
_entity_poly.type
_entity_poly.pdbx_seq_one_letter_code
_entity_poly.pdbx_strand_id
1 'polypeptide(L)'
;MQLSNLVQRLVLPTPTTPEPLLYARTSGDVRMVDNGAVLSDGGTLSFDTTFGVLAAGRWRRVSHVNNLGVSVRASGVGIAEVVAVNGKKEMVVATAQLPRGEGSPTSVVLNVPDLQTSTDGTYYVRVSAIGGEVCMTGGEWFTEDAPRHEVRLSLSITTFNRQEYVRKTVHNVLDLVRNSDALNGKVRVLVVDNAQNVTFDAASDAPLTVIPNGNLGGAGGFARGLIELRKLGWATHVLFMDDDITLEPEAIVRTMSLFAYAKDARLCVHGAMLSEERPWLQFEAGSQYSWRSIYPLQALGREDDMRERSVAVQDAP
;
A
#
# COMPACT_ATOMS: atom_id res chain seq x y z
N MET A 1 12.07 14.05 20.34
CA MET A 1 11.96 13.30 19.09
C MET A 1 10.69 13.78 18.41
N GLN A 2 10.80 14.37 17.22
CA GLN A 2 9.62 14.70 16.41
C GLN A 2 8.94 13.37 16.06
N LEU A 3 7.66 13.22 16.40
CA LEU A 3 6.89 12.02 16.06
C LEU A 3 6.58 12.06 14.56
N SER A 4 7.31 11.28 13.77
CA SER A 4 7.01 11.10 12.34
C SER A 4 6.02 9.95 12.16
N ASN A 5 4.96 10.19 11.40
CA ASN A 5 3.90 9.21 11.15
C ASN A 5 4.05 8.59 9.76
N LEU A 6 3.98 7.26 9.67
CA LEU A 6 4.10 6.52 8.41
C LEU A 6 2.94 6.86 7.44
N VAL A 7 3.31 7.22 6.22
CA VAL A 7 2.39 7.42 5.08
C VAL A 7 2.41 6.20 4.15
N GLN A 8 3.61 5.81 3.74
CA GLN A 8 3.83 4.71 2.80
C GLN A 8 5.28 4.22 2.88
N ARG A 9 5.51 2.91 2.84
CA ARG A 9 6.85 2.34 2.72
C ARG A 9 7.35 2.31 1.27
N LEU A 10 8.65 2.49 1.10
CA LEU A 10 9.38 2.14 -0.11
C LEU A 10 9.72 0.65 -0.03
N VAL A 11 8.91 -0.18 -0.68
CA VAL A 11 9.05 -1.64 -0.67
C VAL A 11 9.93 -2.07 -1.85
N LEU A 12 11.02 -2.77 -1.55
CA LEU A 12 11.90 -3.35 -2.55
C LEU A 12 11.40 -4.76 -2.92
N PRO A 13 11.47 -5.15 -4.20
CA PRO A 13 11.22 -6.53 -4.57
C PRO A 13 12.38 -7.41 -4.09
N THR A 14 12.05 -8.62 -3.64
CA THR A 14 13.02 -9.68 -3.35
C THR A 14 13.39 -10.41 -4.65
N PRO A 15 14.47 -11.24 -4.65
CA PRO A 15 14.80 -12.09 -5.79
C PRO A 15 13.68 -13.05 -6.21
N THR A 16 12.73 -13.36 -5.31
CA THR A 16 11.59 -14.25 -5.54
C THR A 16 10.30 -13.51 -5.86
N THR A 17 10.31 -12.17 -5.90
CA THR A 17 9.11 -11.39 -6.23
C THR A 17 8.72 -11.65 -7.68
N PRO A 18 7.49 -12.13 -7.97
CA PRO A 18 7.09 -12.49 -9.34
C PRO A 18 7.09 -11.31 -10.32
N GLU A 19 6.66 -10.14 -9.86
CA GLU A 19 6.54 -8.92 -10.68
C GLU A 19 7.32 -7.76 -10.05
N PRO A 20 8.66 -7.76 -10.13
CA PRO A 20 9.49 -6.75 -9.46
C PRO A 20 9.27 -5.33 -10.00
N LEU A 21 8.82 -5.20 -11.26
CA LEU A 21 8.54 -3.91 -11.92
C LEU A 21 7.32 -3.18 -11.34
N LEU A 22 6.50 -3.84 -10.52
CA LEU A 22 5.46 -3.16 -9.75
C LEU A 22 6.05 -2.37 -8.58
N TYR A 23 7.27 -2.70 -8.14
CA TYR A 23 7.90 -2.17 -6.94
C TYR A 23 9.07 -1.23 -7.26
N ALA A 24 9.99 -1.63 -8.14
CA ALA A 24 11.14 -0.80 -8.50
C ALA A 24 11.62 -1.05 -9.93
N ARG A 25 12.21 -0.02 -10.53
CA ARG A 25 12.98 -0.12 -11.80
C ARG A 25 14.45 0.02 -11.52
N THR A 26 15.26 -0.69 -12.30
CA THR A 26 16.72 -0.60 -12.22
C THR A 26 17.32 -0.21 -13.57
N SER A 27 18.47 0.44 -13.51
CA SER A 27 19.32 0.74 -14.67
C SER A 27 20.78 0.58 -14.26
N GLY A 28 21.63 0.10 -15.16
CA GLY A 28 23.00 -0.30 -14.83
C GLY A 28 23.05 -1.62 -14.05
N ASP A 29 24.13 -1.84 -13.31
CA ASP A 29 24.34 -3.05 -12.51
C ASP A 29 23.74 -2.87 -11.11
N VAL A 30 22.55 -3.47 -10.91
CA VAL A 30 21.80 -3.45 -9.66
C VAL A 30 21.34 -4.86 -9.34
N ARG A 31 21.71 -5.34 -8.14
CA ARG A 31 21.36 -6.68 -7.66
C ARG A 31 20.37 -6.59 -6.50
N MET A 32 19.19 -7.17 -6.68
CA MET A 32 18.23 -7.39 -5.59
C MET A 32 18.74 -8.51 -4.67
N VAL A 33 18.57 -8.31 -3.36
CA VAL A 33 18.91 -9.26 -2.30
C VAL A 33 17.74 -9.34 -1.32
N ASP A 34 17.67 -10.37 -0.47
CA ASP A 34 16.47 -10.63 0.34
C ASP A 34 16.00 -9.45 1.21
N ASN A 35 16.93 -8.61 1.67
CA ASN A 35 16.64 -7.46 2.53
C ASN A 35 17.00 -6.11 1.90
N GLY A 36 17.15 -6.04 0.57
CA GLY A 36 17.57 -4.79 -0.06
C GLY A 36 18.02 -4.88 -1.52
N ALA A 37 18.79 -3.88 -1.93
CA ALA A 37 19.42 -3.82 -3.24
C ALA A 37 20.86 -3.31 -3.09
N VAL A 38 21.76 -3.83 -3.93
CA VAL A 38 23.14 -3.37 -4.08
C VAL A 38 23.29 -2.80 -5.48
N LEU A 39 23.72 -1.54 -5.58
CA LEU A 39 23.94 -0.81 -6.82
C LEU A 39 25.44 -0.62 -6.99
N SER A 40 26.01 -1.19 -8.05
CA SER A 40 27.39 -0.90 -8.46
C SER A 40 27.49 0.54 -8.99
N ASP A 41 28.71 1.06 -9.14
CA ASP A 41 28.93 2.40 -9.70
C ASP A 41 28.17 2.60 -11.04
N GLY A 42 27.45 3.72 -11.16
CA GLY A 42 26.55 4.01 -12.29
C GLY A 42 25.18 3.32 -12.23
N GLY A 43 24.96 2.42 -11.28
CA GLY A 43 23.68 1.77 -11.02
C GLY A 43 22.64 2.75 -10.48
N THR A 44 21.37 2.56 -10.87
CA THR A 44 20.24 3.37 -10.40
C THR A 44 19.05 2.49 -10.08
N LEU A 45 18.38 2.77 -8.96
CA LEU A 45 17.13 2.17 -8.53
C LEU A 45 16.07 3.28 -8.39
N SER A 46 14.89 3.06 -8.96
CA SER A 46 13.83 4.06 -9.02
C SER A 46 12.47 3.46 -8.62
N PHE A 47 11.69 4.22 -7.85
CA PHE A 47 10.34 3.89 -7.38
C PHE A 47 9.25 4.53 -8.25
N ASP A 48 9.53 4.82 -9.53
CA ASP A 48 8.57 5.26 -10.55
C ASP A 48 7.75 4.08 -11.10
N THR A 49 7.14 3.37 -10.16
CA THR A 49 6.39 2.12 -10.33
C THR A 49 5.07 2.22 -9.58
N THR A 50 4.10 1.38 -9.97
CA THR A 50 2.74 1.42 -9.43
C THR A 50 2.69 1.35 -7.89
N PHE A 51 3.50 0.51 -7.27
CA PHE A 51 3.59 0.44 -5.81
C PHE A 51 4.66 1.37 -5.24
N GLY A 52 5.63 1.85 -6.02
CA GLY A 52 6.70 2.71 -5.52
C GLY A 52 6.29 4.17 -5.34
N VAL A 53 5.42 4.69 -6.20
CA VAL A 53 5.06 6.11 -6.22
C VAL A 53 4.21 6.52 -5.02
N LEU A 54 4.35 7.78 -4.59
CA LEU A 54 3.39 8.45 -3.72
C LEU A 54 2.49 9.35 -4.58
N ALA A 55 1.19 9.06 -4.62
CA ALA A 55 0.18 9.83 -5.34
C ALA A 55 -0.14 11.17 -4.65
N ALA A 56 0.81 12.11 -4.68
CA ALA A 56 0.76 13.41 -3.99
C ALA A 56 -0.53 14.19 -4.27
N GLY A 57 -0.97 14.24 -5.52
CA GLY A 57 -2.19 14.91 -5.92
C GLY A 57 -3.43 14.32 -5.25
N ARG A 58 -3.53 12.99 -5.18
CA ARG A 58 -4.62 12.30 -4.48
C ARG A 58 -4.59 12.61 -2.99
N TRP A 59 -3.43 12.48 -2.34
CA TRP A 59 -3.28 12.85 -0.92
C TRP A 59 -3.67 14.31 -0.67
N ARG A 60 -3.25 15.24 -1.53
CA ARG A 60 -3.66 16.66 -1.46
C ARG A 60 -5.17 16.82 -1.54
N ARG A 61 -5.85 16.12 -2.46
CA ARG A 61 -7.31 16.21 -2.66
C ARG A 61 -8.09 15.70 -1.44
N VAL A 62 -7.71 14.54 -0.88
CA VAL A 62 -8.56 13.84 0.11
C VAL A 62 -8.06 13.88 1.56
N SER A 63 -6.87 14.40 1.82
CA SER A 63 -6.27 14.43 3.17
C SER A 63 -5.81 15.82 3.59
N HIS A 64 -5.64 16.01 4.91
CA HIS A 64 -5.09 17.20 5.52
C HIS A 64 -3.56 17.22 5.65
N VAL A 65 -2.87 16.20 5.12
CA VAL A 65 -1.39 16.16 5.13
C VAL A 65 -0.83 17.36 4.36
N ASN A 66 0.05 18.11 5.00
CA ASN A 66 0.77 19.24 4.43
C ASN A 66 2.28 19.05 4.53
N ASN A 67 2.80 18.65 5.70
CA ASN A 67 4.22 18.32 5.85
C ASN A 67 4.47 16.90 5.35
N LEU A 68 5.36 16.76 4.38
CA LEU A 68 5.70 15.46 3.80
C LEU A 68 7.22 15.35 3.64
N GLY A 69 7.75 14.22 4.04
CA GLY A 69 9.15 13.86 3.84
C GLY A 69 9.30 12.40 3.50
N VAL A 70 10.50 12.02 3.08
CA VAL A 70 10.87 10.62 2.87
C VAL A 70 12.19 10.33 3.58
N SER A 71 12.20 9.24 4.34
CA SER A 71 13.40 8.67 4.93
C SER A 71 13.86 7.52 4.04
N VAL A 72 15.03 7.65 3.43
CA VAL A 72 15.65 6.61 2.59
C VAL A 72 16.73 5.91 3.41
N ARG A 73 16.62 4.59 3.58
CA ARG A 73 17.63 3.76 4.27
C ARG A 73 18.63 3.23 3.25
N ALA A 74 19.76 3.92 3.13
CA ALA A 74 20.83 3.57 2.21
C ALA A 74 22.20 4.02 2.74
N SER A 75 23.28 3.37 2.29
CA SER A 75 24.66 3.78 2.58
C SER A 75 25.55 3.53 1.37
N GLY A 76 26.64 4.29 1.25
CA GLY A 76 27.59 4.14 0.16
C GLY A 76 27.92 5.46 -0.53
N VAL A 77 28.48 5.37 -1.75
CA VAL A 77 28.86 6.55 -2.53
C VAL A 77 27.79 6.81 -3.59
N GLY A 78 26.83 7.66 -3.26
CA GLY A 78 25.72 7.97 -4.14
C GLY A 78 24.78 9.02 -3.59
N ILE A 79 23.66 9.20 -4.28
CA ILE A 79 22.63 10.18 -3.94
C ILE A 79 21.25 9.55 -3.87
N ALA A 80 20.42 10.08 -2.99
CA ALA A 80 18.98 9.90 -3.03
C ALA A 80 18.32 11.19 -3.54
N GLU A 81 17.30 11.05 -4.36
CA GLU A 81 16.54 12.14 -4.94
C GLU A 81 15.04 11.87 -4.79
N VAL A 82 14.28 12.93 -4.54
CA VAL A 82 12.83 12.92 -4.77
C VAL A 82 12.55 13.60 -6.10
N VAL A 83 11.89 12.88 -6.99
CA VAL A 83 11.43 13.39 -8.28
C VAL A 83 9.94 13.63 -8.22
N ALA A 84 9.53 14.84 -8.58
CA ALA A 84 8.15 15.26 -8.75
C ALA A 84 7.73 15.13 -10.21
N VAL A 85 6.52 14.61 -10.44
CA VAL A 85 5.90 14.52 -11.76
C VAL A 85 4.64 15.37 -11.77
N ASN A 86 4.57 16.29 -12.75
CA ASN A 86 3.40 17.11 -13.02
C ASN A 86 3.09 17.10 -14.52
N GLY A 87 2.09 16.27 -14.90
CA GLY A 87 1.80 15.99 -16.30
C GLY A 87 3.00 15.33 -16.98
N LYS A 88 3.59 16.02 -17.96
CA LYS A 88 4.80 15.55 -18.68
C LYS A 88 6.10 16.11 -18.13
N LYS A 89 6.05 16.96 -17.09
CA LYS A 89 7.23 17.59 -16.51
C LYS A 89 7.72 16.79 -15.31
N GLU A 90 9.03 16.63 -15.23
CA GLU A 90 9.70 16.01 -14.09
C GLU A 90 10.76 16.94 -13.53
N MET A 91 10.86 17.01 -12.21
CA MET A 91 11.81 17.87 -11.51
C MET A 91 12.30 17.18 -10.24
N VAL A 92 13.60 17.26 -9.98
CA VAL A 92 14.16 16.87 -8.69
C VAL A 92 13.83 17.98 -7.69
N VAL A 93 13.03 17.66 -6.67
CA VAL A 93 12.56 18.63 -5.65
C VAL A 93 13.30 18.51 -4.33
N ALA A 94 14.01 17.40 -4.12
CA ALA A 94 14.90 17.22 -2.98
C ALA A 94 16.05 16.27 -3.36
N THR A 95 17.24 16.52 -2.81
CA THR A 95 18.42 15.68 -3.02
C THR A 95 19.21 15.57 -1.72
N ALA A 96 19.75 14.38 -1.45
CA ALA A 96 20.64 14.15 -0.34
C ALA A 96 21.79 13.21 -0.74
N GLN A 97 22.99 13.51 -0.24
CA GLN A 97 24.12 12.57 -0.30
C GLN A 97 23.86 11.41 0.65
N LEU A 98 24.20 10.20 0.22
CA LEU A 98 24.10 9.04 1.09
C LEU A 98 25.21 9.04 2.14
N PRO A 99 24.91 8.57 3.36
CA PRO A 99 25.92 8.41 4.40
C PRO A 99 26.97 7.38 3.95
N ARG A 100 28.24 7.75 4.14
CA ARG A 100 29.39 6.88 3.85
C ARG A 100 29.80 6.14 5.12
N GLY A 101 30.17 4.87 4.99
CA GLY A 101 30.71 4.07 6.09
C GLY A 101 30.46 2.58 5.91
N GLU A 102 31.28 1.77 6.55
CA GLU A 102 31.04 0.33 6.69
C GLU A 102 29.99 0.10 7.79
N GLY A 103 28.97 -0.69 7.51
CA GLY A 103 27.89 -0.98 8.45
C GLY A 103 26.53 -1.17 7.78
N SER A 104 25.49 -1.28 8.60
CA SER A 104 24.11 -1.34 8.10
C SER A 104 23.69 0.02 7.53
N PRO A 105 22.92 0.05 6.42
CA PRO A 105 22.38 1.29 5.87
C PRO A 105 21.66 2.15 6.91
N THR A 106 21.86 3.46 6.86
CA THR A 106 21.23 4.43 7.76
C THR A 106 20.24 5.31 7.02
N SER A 107 19.32 5.94 7.75
CA SER A 107 18.31 6.80 7.16
C SER A 107 18.87 8.18 6.81
N VAL A 108 18.59 8.65 5.59
CA VAL A 108 18.69 10.05 5.21
C VAL A 108 17.30 10.61 4.90
N VAL A 109 17.02 11.81 5.39
CA VAL A 109 15.71 12.46 5.25
C VAL A 109 15.75 13.49 4.13
N LEU A 110 14.76 13.43 3.24
CA LEU A 110 14.50 14.40 2.19
C LEU A 110 13.11 15.01 2.41
N ASN A 111 13.05 16.32 2.66
CA ASN A 111 11.78 17.04 2.78
C ASN A 111 11.35 17.55 1.41
N VAL A 112 10.06 17.40 1.09
CA VAL A 112 9.48 17.94 -0.15
C VAL A 112 8.71 19.23 0.15
N PRO A 113 8.36 20.05 -0.86
CA PRO A 113 7.50 21.19 -0.66
C PRO A 113 6.16 20.81 -0.01
N ASP A 114 5.60 21.73 0.77
CA ASP A 114 4.32 21.58 1.45
C ASP A 114 3.22 21.09 0.50
N LEU A 115 2.64 19.94 0.82
CA LEU A 115 1.76 19.19 -0.06
C LEU A 115 0.51 20.00 -0.47
N GLN A 116 -0.06 20.82 0.42
CA GLN A 116 -1.27 21.59 0.12
C GLN A 116 -1.00 22.80 -0.78
N THR A 117 0.25 23.25 -0.89
CA THR A 117 0.66 24.37 -1.77
C THR A 117 1.31 23.90 -3.07
N SER A 118 1.80 22.66 -3.10
CA SER A 118 2.37 22.04 -4.28
C SER A 118 1.32 21.70 -5.34
N THR A 119 1.70 21.86 -6.62
CA THR A 119 0.93 21.40 -7.78
C THR A 119 1.36 20.03 -8.30
N ASP A 120 2.35 19.39 -7.66
CA ASP A 120 2.90 18.12 -8.14
C ASP A 120 1.85 17.01 -8.03
N GLY A 121 1.81 16.15 -9.03
CA GLY A 121 0.85 15.04 -9.11
C GLY A 121 1.34 13.80 -8.38
N THR A 122 2.62 13.47 -8.58
CA THR A 122 3.22 12.24 -8.06
C THR A 122 4.64 12.51 -7.60
N TYR A 123 5.05 11.87 -6.51
CA TYR A 123 6.45 11.81 -6.09
C TYR A 123 6.97 10.38 -6.18
N TYR A 124 8.24 10.23 -6.55
CA TYR A 124 8.96 8.97 -6.38
C TYR A 124 10.39 9.21 -5.94
N VAL A 125 10.99 8.19 -5.34
CA VAL A 125 12.39 8.21 -4.92
C VAL A 125 13.25 7.57 -6.00
N ARG A 126 14.42 8.16 -6.25
CA ARG A 126 15.49 7.58 -7.05
C ARG A 126 16.78 7.54 -6.22
N VAL A 127 17.48 6.42 -6.29
CA VAL A 127 18.79 6.23 -5.66
C VAL A 127 19.79 5.86 -6.74
N SER A 128 20.91 6.60 -6.79
CA SER A 128 21.96 6.41 -7.79
C SER A 128 23.31 6.28 -7.14
N ALA A 129 24.06 5.26 -7.55
CA ALA A 129 25.46 5.04 -7.19
C ALA A 129 26.36 5.92 -8.08
N ILE A 130 27.23 6.73 -7.47
CA ILE A 130 28.07 7.71 -8.17
C ILE A 130 29.48 7.67 -7.59
N GLY A 131 30.40 7.02 -8.29
CA GLY A 131 31.79 6.86 -7.87
C GLY A 131 32.01 5.76 -6.84
N GLY A 132 31.05 4.85 -6.65
CA GLY A 132 31.17 3.70 -5.74
C GLY A 132 29.86 2.97 -5.52
N GLU A 133 29.90 1.88 -4.75
CA GLU A 133 28.75 1.04 -4.44
C GLU A 133 27.75 1.74 -3.49
N VAL A 134 26.47 1.43 -3.65
CA VAL A 134 25.37 1.81 -2.74
C VAL A 134 24.58 0.58 -2.32
N CYS A 135 24.30 0.46 -1.02
CA CYS A 135 23.41 -0.53 -0.44
C CYS A 135 22.14 0.16 0.07
N MET A 136 20.96 -0.30 -0.36
CA MET A 136 19.66 0.22 0.05
C MET A 136 18.80 -0.88 0.68
N THR A 137 18.13 -0.59 1.80
CA THR A 137 17.24 -1.53 2.52
C THR A 137 15.78 -1.03 2.59
N GLY A 138 15.44 0.00 1.82
CA GLY A 138 14.09 0.54 1.69
C GLY A 138 14.00 1.96 2.24
N GLY A 139 12.81 2.33 2.71
CA GLY A 139 12.54 3.66 3.24
C GLY A 139 11.06 3.86 3.48
N GLU A 140 10.68 5.08 3.83
CA GLU A 140 9.28 5.43 4.11
C GLU A 140 9.01 6.90 3.86
N TRP A 141 7.90 7.17 3.19
CA TRP A 141 7.22 8.45 3.23
C TRP A 141 6.59 8.63 4.61
N PHE A 142 6.78 9.80 5.18
CA PHE A 142 6.25 10.16 6.49
C PHE A 142 5.70 11.58 6.48
N THR A 143 4.87 11.87 7.47
CA THR A 143 4.40 13.22 7.77
C THR A 143 4.64 13.54 9.24
N GLU A 144 4.98 14.78 9.53
CA GLU A 144 5.02 15.30 10.90
C GLU A 144 3.66 15.86 11.36
N ASP A 145 2.67 15.90 10.47
CA ASP A 145 1.33 16.30 10.84
C ASP A 145 0.73 15.26 11.80
N ALA A 146 0.00 15.74 12.81
CA ALA A 146 -0.70 14.87 13.73
C ALA A 146 -1.90 14.21 13.03
N PRO A 147 -2.13 12.90 13.22
CA PRO A 147 -3.34 12.25 12.73
C PRO A 147 -4.57 12.91 13.36
N ARG A 148 -5.64 13.05 12.58
CA ARG A 148 -6.89 13.70 13.01
C ARG A 148 -7.95 12.70 13.47
N HIS A 149 -7.82 11.44 13.03
CA HIS A 149 -8.78 10.39 13.30
C HIS A 149 -8.08 9.17 13.89
N GLU A 150 -8.72 8.55 14.87
CA GLU A 150 -8.35 7.19 15.27
C GLU A 150 -8.80 6.21 14.18
N VAL A 151 -7.93 5.28 13.80
CA VAL A 151 -8.24 4.26 12.78
C VAL A 151 -8.06 2.87 13.37
N ARG A 152 -9.21 2.18 13.51
CA ARG A 152 -9.34 0.74 13.81
C ARG A 152 -10.13 0.09 12.69
N LEU A 153 -9.53 -0.87 12.01
CA LEU A 153 -10.05 -1.52 10.81
C LEU A 153 -10.50 -2.96 11.13
N SER A 154 -11.70 -3.33 10.72
CA SER A 154 -12.14 -4.72 10.73
C SER A 154 -12.33 -5.23 9.31
N LEU A 155 -11.63 -6.31 8.97
CA LEU A 155 -11.84 -7.05 7.74
C LEU A 155 -13.05 -7.95 7.93
N SER A 156 -14.00 -7.90 7.00
CA SER A 156 -15.18 -8.76 6.98
C SER A 156 -15.11 -9.64 5.74
N ILE A 157 -14.77 -10.91 5.95
CA ILE A 157 -14.60 -11.92 4.91
C ILE A 157 -15.80 -12.85 4.93
N THR A 158 -16.47 -13.02 3.80
CA THR A 158 -17.56 -14.00 3.65
C THR A 158 -17.03 -15.22 2.91
N THR A 159 -17.29 -16.42 3.41
CA THR A 159 -16.87 -17.67 2.76
C THR A 159 -18.01 -18.68 2.65
N PHE A 160 -17.97 -19.52 1.61
CA PHE A 160 -18.89 -20.65 1.40
C PHE A 160 -18.18 -21.79 0.67
N ASN A 161 -17.89 -22.89 1.37
CA ASN A 161 -17.22 -24.09 0.81
C ASN A 161 -15.86 -23.81 0.13
N ARG A 162 -15.08 -22.88 0.68
CA ARG A 162 -13.73 -22.49 0.20
C ARG A 162 -12.71 -22.45 1.35
N GLN A 163 -12.70 -23.49 2.17
CA GLN A 163 -11.98 -23.52 3.44
C GLN A 163 -10.47 -23.33 3.27
N GLU A 164 -9.87 -23.90 2.22
CA GLU A 164 -8.44 -23.75 1.95
C GLU A 164 -8.06 -22.31 1.61
N TYR A 165 -8.85 -21.65 0.76
CA TYR A 165 -8.66 -20.26 0.37
C TYR A 165 -8.80 -19.32 1.57
N VAL A 166 -9.93 -19.39 2.28
CA VAL A 166 -10.17 -18.50 3.43
C VAL A 166 -9.12 -18.71 4.53
N ARG A 167 -8.66 -19.94 4.77
CA ARG A 167 -7.58 -20.23 5.73
C ARG A 167 -6.28 -19.56 5.33
N LYS A 168 -5.87 -19.70 4.06
CA LYS A 168 -4.67 -19.07 3.53
C LYS A 168 -4.76 -17.54 3.63
N THR A 169 -5.87 -16.95 3.19
CA THR A 169 -6.09 -15.50 3.22
C THR A 169 -6.06 -14.96 4.65
N VAL A 170 -6.77 -15.58 5.58
CA VAL A 170 -6.78 -15.18 7.00
C VAL A 170 -5.41 -15.35 7.63
N HIS A 171 -4.70 -16.44 7.36
CA HIS A 171 -3.34 -16.66 7.86
C HIS A 171 -2.40 -15.52 7.41
N ASN A 172 -2.38 -15.21 6.11
CA ASN A 172 -1.56 -14.13 5.55
C ASN A 172 -1.88 -12.77 6.17
N VAL A 173 -3.18 -12.46 6.36
CA VAL A 173 -3.60 -11.22 7.01
C VAL A 173 -3.16 -11.17 8.47
N LEU A 174 -3.35 -12.25 9.24
CA LEU A 174 -2.96 -12.29 10.65
C LEU A 174 -1.45 -12.14 10.81
N ASP A 175 -0.67 -12.75 9.94
CA ASP A 175 0.79 -12.61 9.96
C ASP A 175 1.25 -11.21 9.56
N LEU A 176 0.59 -10.58 8.59
CA LEU A 176 0.80 -9.17 8.27
C LEU A 176 0.50 -8.26 9.48
N VAL A 177 -0.65 -8.47 10.14
CA VAL A 177 -1.04 -7.67 11.31
C VAL A 177 -0.06 -7.85 12.47
N ARG A 178 0.43 -9.08 12.68
CA ARG A 178 1.41 -9.40 13.73
C ARG A 178 2.75 -8.70 13.50
N ASN A 179 3.21 -8.67 12.25
CA ASN A 179 4.55 -8.20 11.86
C ASN A 179 4.57 -6.73 11.39
N SER A 180 3.51 -5.96 11.64
CA SER A 180 3.45 -4.54 11.27
C SER A 180 2.94 -3.70 12.43
N ASP A 181 3.80 -2.85 12.99
CA ASP A 181 3.42 -1.90 14.06
C ASP A 181 2.32 -0.93 13.63
N ALA A 182 2.21 -0.66 12.31
CA ALA A 182 1.15 0.16 11.76
C ALA A 182 -0.24 -0.49 11.89
N LEU A 183 -0.30 -1.82 11.96
CA LEU A 183 -1.53 -2.63 11.94
C LEU A 183 -1.81 -3.35 13.27
N ASN A 184 -0.75 -3.72 14.02
CA ASN A 184 -0.84 -4.46 15.26
C ASN A 184 -1.74 -3.72 16.26
N GLY A 185 -2.71 -4.43 16.84
CA GLY A 185 -3.70 -3.86 17.76
C GLY A 185 -4.75 -2.95 17.10
N LYS A 186 -4.64 -2.64 15.81
CA LYS A 186 -5.55 -1.76 15.05
C LYS A 186 -6.34 -2.47 13.97
N VAL A 187 -6.02 -3.73 13.66
CA VAL A 187 -6.72 -4.55 12.68
C VAL A 187 -7.30 -5.81 13.34
N ARG A 188 -8.56 -6.13 12.99
CA ARG A 188 -9.22 -7.41 13.33
C ARG A 188 -9.83 -8.06 12.10
N VAL A 189 -10.01 -9.37 12.15
CA VAL A 189 -10.61 -10.17 11.09
C VAL A 189 -11.88 -10.82 11.61
N LEU A 190 -12.97 -10.67 10.87
CA LEU A 190 -14.23 -11.37 11.05
C LEU A 190 -14.50 -12.23 9.82
N VAL A 191 -14.65 -13.53 10.02
CA VAL A 191 -15.05 -14.48 8.98
C VAL A 191 -16.51 -14.84 9.19
N VAL A 192 -17.33 -14.58 8.17
CA VAL A 192 -18.72 -15.02 8.08
C VAL A 192 -18.76 -16.31 7.28
N ASP A 193 -18.96 -17.42 7.97
CA ASP A 193 -18.99 -18.74 7.35
C ASP A 193 -20.42 -19.14 7.00
N ASN A 194 -20.78 -18.99 5.73
CA ASN A 194 -22.09 -19.32 5.19
C ASN A 194 -22.33 -20.84 5.07
N ALA A 195 -21.30 -21.67 5.23
CA ALA A 195 -21.38 -23.13 5.17
C ALA A 195 -21.26 -23.79 6.54
N GLN A 196 -20.87 -23.04 7.58
CA GLN A 196 -20.75 -23.48 8.97
C GLN A 196 -19.82 -24.68 9.14
N ASN A 197 -18.73 -24.70 8.37
CA ASN A 197 -17.79 -25.81 8.27
C ASN A 197 -16.32 -25.37 8.22
N VAL A 198 -16.02 -24.09 8.46
CA VAL A 198 -14.65 -23.59 8.56
C VAL A 198 -14.15 -23.62 10.00
N THR A 199 -12.89 -24.03 10.15
CA THR A 199 -12.14 -23.93 11.41
C THR A 199 -10.76 -23.36 11.11
N PHE A 200 -10.20 -22.60 12.05
CA PHE A 200 -8.85 -22.02 11.93
C PHE A 200 -7.99 -22.54 13.08
N ASP A 201 -6.75 -22.91 12.75
CA ASP A 201 -5.71 -23.18 13.74
C ASP A 201 -4.99 -21.85 14.04
N ALA A 202 -5.63 -21.02 14.86
CA ALA A 202 -5.11 -19.73 15.27
C ALA A 202 -5.00 -19.67 16.79
N ALA A 203 -4.01 -18.94 17.30
CA ALA A 203 -3.87 -18.71 18.73
C ALA A 203 -5.15 -18.07 19.31
N SER A 204 -5.47 -18.37 20.57
CA SER A 204 -6.71 -17.92 21.20
C SER A 204 -6.83 -16.39 21.34
N ASP A 205 -5.69 -15.69 21.32
CA ASP A 205 -5.57 -14.23 21.36
C ASP A 205 -5.43 -13.60 19.97
N ALA A 206 -5.45 -14.40 18.90
CA ALA A 206 -5.44 -13.89 17.55
C ALA A 206 -6.65 -12.95 17.34
N PRO A 207 -6.48 -11.82 16.61
CA PRO A 207 -7.55 -10.88 16.34
C PRO A 207 -8.53 -11.41 15.27
N LEU A 208 -9.01 -12.64 15.43
CA LEU A 208 -9.89 -13.38 14.54
C LEU A 208 -11.19 -13.75 15.25
N THR A 209 -12.31 -13.53 14.59
CA THR A 209 -13.62 -14.03 15.02
C THR A 209 -14.28 -14.74 13.85
N VAL A 210 -14.89 -15.89 14.12
CA VAL A 210 -15.64 -16.67 13.11
C VAL A 210 -17.09 -16.73 13.55
N ILE A 211 -18.00 -16.38 12.65
CA ILE A 211 -19.44 -16.45 12.91
C ILE A 211 -20.11 -17.41 11.92
N PRO A 212 -20.88 -18.40 12.39
CA PRO A 212 -21.68 -19.24 11.52
C PRO A 212 -22.85 -18.41 10.96
N ASN A 213 -23.16 -18.62 9.69
CA ASN A 213 -24.26 -17.96 9.01
C ASN A 213 -25.00 -18.95 8.08
N GLY A 214 -26.28 -18.70 7.81
CA GLY A 214 -26.98 -19.41 6.73
C GLY A 214 -26.44 -18.93 5.37
N ASN A 215 -26.56 -19.76 4.33
CA ASN A 215 -26.18 -19.34 2.99
C ASN A 215 -27.17 -18.30 2.43
N LEU A 216 -26.82 -17.03 2.55
CA LEU A 216 -27.58 -15.87 2.06
C LEU A 216 -26.83 -15.13 0.93
N GLY A 217 -25.91 -15.83 0.25
CA GLY A 217 -25.01 -15.24 -0.75
C GLY A 217 -24.00 -14.25 -0.17
N GLY A 218 -23.22 -13.62 -1.06
CA GLY A 218 -22.20 -12.64 -0.67
C GLY A 218 -22.78 -11.40 0.02
N ALA A 219 -23.87 -10.84 -0.53
CA ALA A 219 -24.55 -9.69 0.07
C ALA A 219 -25.05 -9.98 1.49
N GLY A 220 -25.66 -11.16 1.71
CA GLY A 220 -26.11 -11.56 3.04
C GLY A 220 -24.96 -11.79 4.02
N GLY A 221 -23.85 -12.37 3.56
CA GLY A 221 -22.64 -12.54 4.36
C GLY A 221 -21.99 -11.22 4.76
N PHE A 222 -21.77 -10.30 3.82
CA PHE A 222 -21.21 -8.97 4.11
C PHE A 222 -22.14 -8.15 5.01
N ALA A 223 -23.46 -8.21 4.78
CA ALA A 223 -24.43 -7.55 5.67
C ALA A 223 -24.38 -8.13 7.09
N ARG A 224 -24.29 -9.46 7.22
CA ARG A 224 -24.14 -10.12 8.53
C ARG A 224 -22.85 -9.68 9.22
N GLY A 225 -21.74 -9.65 8.50
CA GLY A 225 -20.45 -9.19 9.02
C GLY A 225 -20.53 -7.75 9.53
N LEU A 226 -21.08 -6.84 8.73
CA LEU A 226 -21.25 -5.44 9.13
C LEU A 226 -22.16 -5.29 10.37
N ILE A 227 -23.25 -6.04 10.46
CA ILE A 227 -24.15 -6.02 11.62
C ILE A 227 -23.38 -6.41 12.89
N GLU A 228 -22.60 -7.50 12.85
CA GLU A 228 -21.84 -7.96 14.01
C GLU A 228 -20.72 -6.97 14.39
N LEU A 229 -19.98 -6.43 13.42
CA LEU A 229 -18.96 -5.42 13.68
C LEU A 229 -19.54 -4.15 14.31
N ARG A 230 -20.72 -3.71 13.87
CA ARG A 230 -21.43 -2.57 14.48
C ARG A 230 -21.86 -2.84 15.91
N LYS A 231 -22.32 -4.06 16.22
CA LYS A 231 -22.68 -4.45 17.61
C LYS A 231 -21.45 -4.44 18.53
N LEU A 232 -20.30 -4.92 18.04
CA LEU A 232 -19.05 -4.93 18.80
C LEU A 232 -18.53 -3.51 19.09
N GLY A 233 -18.81 -2.53 18.23
CA GLY A 233 -18.49 -1.12 18.45
C GLY A 233 -16.98 -0.81 18.50
N TRP A 234 -16.13 -1.75 18.11
CA TRP A 234 -14.68 -1.58 18.13
C TRP A 234 -14.13 -0.95 16.85
N ALA A 235 -14.69 -1.31 15.69
CA ALA A 235 -14.18 -0.85 14.41
C ALA A 235 -14.64 0.59 14.10
N THR A 236 -13.72 1.42 13.62
CA THR A 236 -14.04 2.73 13.01
C THR A 236 -14.31 2.58 11.51
N HIS A 237 -13.68 1.61 10.87
CA HIS A 237 -13.76 1.34 9.44
C HIS A 237 -13.93 -0.17 9.21
N VAL A 238 -14.62 -0.55 8.13
CA VAL A 238 -14.79 -1.94 7.72
C VAL A 238 -14.24 -2.11 6.31
N LEU A 239 -13.42 -3.14 6.11
CA LEU A 239 -12.95 -3.58 4.79
C LEU A 239 -13.70 -4.85 4.41
N PHE A 240 -14.54 -4.78 3.37
CA PHE A 240 -15.08 -5.98 2.75
C PHE A 240 -14.02 -6.59 1.83
N MET A 241 -13.82 -7.89 1.96
CA MET A 241 -12.78 -8.61 1.24
C MET A 241 -13.25 -10.03 0.94
N ASP A 242 -12.92 -10.53 -0.24
CA ASP A 242 -13.22 -11.90 -0.65
C ASP A 242 -12.27 -12.90 0.03
N ASP A 243 -12.62 -14.19 -0.02
CA ASP A 243 -11.90 -15.26 0.69
C ASP A 243 -10.73 -15.84 -0.10
N ASP A 244 -10.62 -15.56 -1.40
CA ASP A 244 -9.68 -16.14 -2.35
C ASP A 244 -8.74 -15.12 -3.01
N ILE A 245 -8.40 -14.05 -2.29
CA ILE A 245 -7.52 -12.99 -2.81
C ILE A 245 -6.07 -13.12 -2.32
N THR A 246 -5.14 -12.62 -3.15
CA THR A 246 -3.79 -12.27 -2.70
C THR A 246 -3.74 -10.78 -2.40
N LEU A 247 -3.43 -10.42 -1.16
CA LEU A 247 -3.42 -9.04 -0.69
C LEU A 247 -2.01 -8.44 -0.81
N GLU A 248 -1.90 -7.25 -1.43
CA GLU A 248 -0.70 -6.42 -1.30
C GLU A 248 -0.64 -5.83 0.12
N PRO A 249 0.33 -6.23 0.97
CA PRO A 249 0.36 -5.84 2.37
C PRO A 249 0.36 -4.33 2.61
N GLU A 250 1.08 -3.60 1.76
CA GLU A 250 1.21 -2.16 1.91
C GLU A 250 -0.09 -1.41 1.56
N ALA A 251 -1.03 -2.04 0.84
CA ALA A 251 -2.32 -1.43 0.54
C ALA A 251 -3.16 -1.16 1.80
N ILE A 252 -3.16 -2.06 2.79
CA ILE A 252 -3.86 -1.83 4.07
C ILE A 252 -3.19 -0.71 4.86
N VAL A 253 -1.86 -0.68 4.88
CA VAL A 253 -1.08 0.31 5.64
C VAL A 253 -1.33 1.72 5.10
N ARG A 254 -1.27 1.88 3.77
CA ARG A 254 -1.60 3.15 3.09
C ARG A 254 -3.03 3.57 3.34
N THR A 255 -3.97 2.62 3.28
CA THR A 255 -5.40 2.89 3.51
C THR A 255 -5.65 3.37 4.94
N MET A 256 -5.05 2.71 5.93
CA MET A 256 -5.15 3.13 7.33
C MET A 256 -4.52 4.50 7.57
N SER A 257 -3.35 4.76 6.98
CA SER A 257 -2.71 6.07 7.07
C SER A 257 -3.60 7.14 6.44
N LEU A 258 -4.14 6.90 5.24
CA LEU A 258 -5.02 7.84 4.56
C LEU A 258 -6.25 8.20 5.40
N PHE A 259 -6.91 7.22 6.01
CA PHE A 259 -8.06 7.47 6.88
C PHE A 259 -7.70 8.31 8.11
N ALA A 260 -6.50 8.16 8.67
CA ALA A 260 -6.05 8.95 9.81
C ALA A 260 -5.95 10.46 9.49
N TYR A 261 -5.77 10.81 8.22
CA TYR A 261 -5.64 12.20 7.74
C TYR A 261 -6.78 12.66 6.84
N ALA A 262 -7.82 11.84 6.64
CA ALA A 262 -8.90 12.12 5.70
C ALA A 262 -9.62 13.44 6.02
N LYS A 263 -9.94 14.20 4.96
CA LYS A 263 -10.74 15.44 5.02
C LYS A 263 -12.22 15.17 5.27
N ASP A 264 -12.77 14.13 4.65
CA ASP A 264 -14.15 13.69 4.81
C ASP A 264 -14.19 12.36 5.56
N ALA A 265 -14.93 12.32 6.67
CA ALA A 265 -15.14 11.09 7.46
C ALA A 265 -15.95 10.02 6.71
N ARG A 266 -16.56 10.37 5.58
CA ARG A 266 -17.29 9.46 4.69
C ARG A 266 -16.45 8.96 3.52
N LEU A 267 -15.15 9.28 3.48
CA LEU A 267 -14.25 8.80 2.44
C LEU A 267 -14.30 7.27 2.40
N CYS A 268 -14.57 6.72 1.23
CA CYS A 268 -14.45 5.30 0.95
C CYS A 268 -13.21 5.08 0.08
N VAL A 269 -12.44 4.03 0.37
CA VAL A 269 -11.30 3.61 -0.44
C VAL A 269 -11.66 2.30 -1.12
N HIS A 270 -11.50 2.27 -2.43
CA HIS A 270 -11.61 1.05 -3.23
C HIS A 270 -10.20 0.57 -3.57
N GLY A 271 -9.94 -0.72 -3.35
CA GLY A 271 -8.69 -1.34 -3.79
C GLY A 271 -8.74 -1.58 -5.31
N ALA A 272 -7.65 -1.29 -6.01
CA ALA A 272 -7.51 -1.74 -7.39
C ALA A 272 -7.40 -3.27 -7.41
N MET A 273 -8.13 -3.91 -8.32
CA MET A 273 -8.11 -5.35 -8.52
C MET A 273 -7.17 -5.70 -9.67
N LEU A 274 -6.13 -6.46 -9.35
CA LEU A 274 -5.19 -7.00 -10.33
C LEU A 274 -5.54 -8.47 -10.62
N SER A 275 -5.21 -8.93 -11.82
CA SER A 275 -5.44 -10.32 -12.22
C SER A 275 -4.50 -11.27 -11.49
N GLU A 276 -5.02 -12.34 -10.88
CA GLU A 276 -4.17 -13.36 -10.25
C GLU A 276 -3.31 -14.11 -11.28
N GLU A 277 -3.86 -14.41 -12.45
CA GLU A 277 -3.13 -15.08 -13.55
C GLU A 277 -2.04 -14.19 -14.17
N ARG A 278 -2.28 -12.88 -14.17
CA ARG A 278 -1.40 -11.87 -14.76
C ARG A 278 -1.22 -10.74 -13.75
N PRO A 279 -0.33 -10.89 -12.74
CA PRO A 279 -0.27 -10.01 -11.58
C PRO A 279 0.09 -8.56 -11.89
N TRP A 280 0.51 -8.25 -13.11
CA TRP A 280 0.71 -6.89 -13.61
C TRP A 280 -0.55 -6.24 -14.20
N LEU A 281 -1.62 -6.99 -14.47
CA LEU A 281 -2.79 -6.48 -15.18
C LEU A 281 -3.79 -5.92 -14.20
N GLN A 282 -4.11 -4.64 -14.32
CA GLN A 282 -5.26 -4.09 -13.63
C GLN A 282 -6.54 -4.56 -14.32
N PHE A 283 -7.31 -5.38 -13.63
CA PHE A 283 -8.64 -5.76 -14.10
C PHE A 283 -9.60 -4.58 -13.95
N GLU A 284 -9.55 -3.90 -12.80
CA GLU A 284 -10.39 -2.75 -12.50
C GLU A 284 -9.79 -1.91 -11.36
N ALA A 285 -9.64 -0.59 -11.54
CA ALA A 285 -9.29 0.35 -10.45
C ALA A 285 -10.52 0.76 -9.62
N GLY A 286 -11.69 0.68 -10.23
CA GLY A 286 -13.00 1.02 -9.69
C GLY A 286 -14.01 1.06 -10.81
N SER A 287 -15.23 1.46 -10.52
CA SER A 287 -16.29 1.39 -11.52
C SER A 287 -17.36 2.44 -11.31
N GLN A 288 -18.07 2.75 -12.38
CA GLN A 288 -19.15 3.74 -12.37
C GLN A 288 -20.37 3.25 -13.15
N TYR A 289 -21.54 3.67 -12.69
CA TYR A 289 -22.76 3.53 -13.46
C TYR A 289 -22.82 4.61 -14.53
N SER A 290 -23.20 4.23 -15.74
CA SER A 290 -23.59 5.22 -16.76
C SER A 290 -24.86 5.92 -16.33
N TRP A 291 -25.00 7.18 -16.74
CA TRP A 291 -26.23 7.94 -16.50
C TRP A 291 -27.46 7.15 -16.99
N ARG A 292 -28.41 6.90 -16.08
CA ARG A 292 -29.64 6.11 -16.31
C ARG A 292 -29.44 4.64 -16.72
N SER A 293 -28.24 4.07 -16.53
CA SER A 293 -28.04 2.63 -16.69
C SER A 293 -27.47 2.00 -15.43
N ILE A 294 -28.09 0.89 -15.02
CA ILE A 294 -27.58 0.03 -13.95
C ILE A 294 -26.76 -1.15 -14.50
N TYR A 295 -26.68 -1.32 -15.83
CA TYR A 295 -25.94 -2.41 -16.46
C TYR A 295 -25.55 -2.11 -17.92
N PRO A 296 -24.33 -2.47 -18.37
CA PRO A 296 -23.22 -2.96 -17.55
C PRO A 296 -22.61 -1.82 -16.71
N LEU A 297 -22.03 -2.20 -15.58
CA LEU A 297 -21.15 -1.32 -14.81
C LEU A 297 -19.91 -1.01 -15.68
N GLN A 298 -19.47 0.26 -15.73
CA GLN A 298 -18.29 0.63 -16.49
C GLN A 298 -17.06 0.60 -15.60
N ALA A 299 -16.15 -0.32 -15.90
CA ALA A 299 -14.86 -0.41 -15.25
C ALA A 299 -14.00 0.83 -15.59
N LEU A 300 -13.30 1.34 -14.58
CA LEU A 300 -12.29 2.39 -14.67
C LEU A 300 -10.91 1.75 -14.55
N GLY A 301 -9.93 2.22 -15.32
CA GLY A 301 -8.56 1.69 -15.30
C GLY A 301 -8.48 0.21 -15.65
N ARG A 302 -9.28 -0.23 -16.63
CA ARG A 302 -9.34 -1.63 -17.03
C ARG A 302 -8.28 -1.93 -18.08
N GLU A 303 -7.63 -3.08 -17.91
CA GLU A 303 -6.60 -3.61 -18.82
C GLU A 303 -5.33 -2.74 -18.89
N ASP A 304 -5.11 -1.90 -17.88
CA ASP A 304 -3.85 -1.17 -17.72
C ASP A 304 -2.72 -2.16 -17.33
N ASP A 305 -1.59 -2.08 -18.03
CA ASP A 305 -0.37 -2.78 -17.63
C ASP A 305 0.33 -1.95 -16.54
N MET A 306 0.24 -2.41 -15.29
CA MET A 306 0.76 -1.72 -14.12
C MET A 306 2.30 -1.69 -14.08
N ARG A 307 2.98 -2.37 -15.00
CA ARG A 307 4.44 -2.26 -15.20
C ARG A 307 4.80 -1.09 -16.10
N GLU A 308 3.86 -0.43 -16.74
CA GLU A 308 4.14 0.77 -17.53
C GLU A 308 4.39 1.98 -16.63
N ARG A 309 5.50 2.67 -16.89
CA ARG A 309 5.86 3.86 -16.12
C ARG A 309 4.84 4.99 -16.28
N SER A 310 4.30 5.15 -17.49
CA SER A 310 3.26 6.13 -17.83
C SER A 310 2.02 5.97 -16.96
N VAL A 311 1.61 4.73 -16.70
CA VAL A 311 0.47 4.41 -15.81
C VAL A 311 0.84 4.75 -14.36
N ALA A 312 2.03 4.35 -13.91
CA ALA A 312 2.47 4.54 -12.53
C ALA A 312 2.58 6.01 -12.10
N VAL A 313 3.15 6.88 -12.94
CA VAL A 313 3.45 8.28 -12.54
C VAL A 313 2.28 9.24 -12.73
N GLN A 314 1.18 8.79 -13.33
CA GLN A 314 0.02 9.61 -13.61
C GLN A 314 -0.76 9.97 -12.33
N ASP A 315 -1.04 11.25 -12.10
CA ASP A 315 -2.00 11.68 -11.08
C ASP A 315 -3.43 11.43 -11.59
N ALA A 316 -3.91 10.21 -11.35
CA ALA A 316 -5.28 9.84 -11.65
C ALA A 316 -6.24 10.65 -10.76
N PRO A 317 -7.36 11.17 -11.34
CA PRO A 317 -8.27 12.10 -10.67
C PRO A 317 -8.78 11.61 -9.31
#